data_AF-A0A963ZWB4-F1
#
_entry.id   AF-A0A963ZWB4-F1
#
_cell.length_a   1.000
_cell.length_b   1.000
_cell.length_c   1.000
_cell.angle_alpha   90.00
_cell.angle_beta   90.00
_cell.angle_gamma   90.00
#
_symmetry.space_group_name_H-M   'P 1'
#
loop_
_entity.id
_entity.type
_entity.pdbx_description
1 polymer ?
#
loop_
_entity_poly.entity_id
_entity_poly.type
_entity_poly.pdbx_seq_one_letter_code
_entity_poly.pdbx_strand_id
1 'polypeptide(L)'
;MLLKFQMLTAETAEWCNQIRNLLARDELEAALEQLGTRLQGARKSNEALQFTGRFHRLREEIRLGLISHQDATLTRNQIRFGILEFLQEIENPEAAQLPIYLADEIITDQTRWLQSLQREVLKQGVP
;
A
#
# COMPACT_ATOMS: atom_id res chain seq x y z
N MET A 1 30.00 -8.06 -0.71
CA MET A 1 28.87 -8.71 -1.39
C MET A 1 28.26 -9.69 -0.39
N LEU A 2 26.97 -9.46 -0.07
CA LEU A 2 26.03 -10.33 0.65
C LEU A 2 26.20 -10.47 2.18
N LEU A 3 25.05 -10.43 2.87
CA LEU A 3 24.80 -10.69 4.31
C LEU A 3 24.91 -9.50 5.27
N LYS A 4 23.91 -8.61 5.22
CA LYS A 4 23.22 -8.00 6.38
C LYS A 4 22.06 -7.12 5.89
N PHE A 5 21.15 -7.68 5.10
CA PHE A 5 19.83 -7.07 4.93
C PHE A 5 19.09 -7.36 6.23
N GLN A 6 18.81 -6.30 6.96
CA GLN A 6 18.64 -6.28 8.41
C GLN A 6 17.51 -7.18 8.87
N MET A 7 17.78 -7.99 9.90
CA MET A 7 16.77 -8.45 10.84
C MET A 7 15.92 -7.23 11.25
N LEU A 8 14.60 -7.42 11.33
CA LEU A 8 13.69 -6.47 11.96
C LEU A 8 14.31 -6.00 13.29
N THR A 9 14.68 -4.72 13.40
CA THR A 9 15.17 -4.23 14.69
C THR A 9 13.99 -4.24 15.66
N ALA A 10 14.24 -4.61 16.92
CA ALA A 10 13.20 -4.57 17.95
C ALA A 10 12.52 -3.18 18.02
N GLU A 11 13.28 -2.11 17.71
CA GLU A 11 12.79 -0.74 17.59
C GLU A 11 11.75 -0.57 16.47
N THR A 12 11.95 -1.17 15.29
CA THR A 12 10.96 -1.10 14.19
C THR A 12 9.68 -1.85 14.56
N ALA A 13 9.80 -3.04 15.16
CA ALA A 13 8.64 -3.83 15.59
C ALA A 13 7.80 -3.09 16.65
N GLU A 14 8.47 -2.50 17.64
CA GLU A 14 7.82 -1.74 18.70
C GLU A 14 7.11 -0.50 18.15
N TRP A 15 7.76 0.22 17.24
CA TRP A 15 7.15 1.36 16.56
C TRP A 15 5.92 0.97 15.72
N CYS A 16 5.99 -0.12 14.94
CA CYS A 16 4.84 -0.63 14.21
C CYS A 16 3.67 -0.98 15.16
N ASN A 17 3.96 -1.57 16.33
CA ASN A 17 2.95 -1.85 17.34
C ASN A 17 2.34 -0.58 17.95
N GLN A 18 3.13 0.48 18.17
CA GLN A 18 2.61 1.78 18.61
C GLN A 18 1.60 2.33 17.62
N ILE A 19 1.89 2.29 16.32
CA ILE A 19 0.96 2.72 15.28
C ILE A 19 -0.31 1.86 15.28
N ARG A 20 -0.19 0.53 15.39
CA ARG A 20 -1.38 -0.36 15.51
C ARG A 20 -2.26 0.01 16.69
N ASN A 21 -1.66 0.36 17.84
CA ASN A 21 -2.40 0.78 19.03
C ASN A 21 -3.15 2.10 18.81
N LEU A 22 -2.53 3.07 18.13
CA LEU A 22 -3.20 4.33 17.74
C LEU A 22 -4.40 4.04 16.83
N LEU A 23 -4.21 3.20 15.82
CA LEU A 23 -5.31 2.76 14.96
C LEU A 23 -6.40 2.08 15.79
N ALA A 24 -6.09 1.14 16.67
CA ALA A 24 -7.09 0.46 17.51
C ALA A 24 -7.95 1.42 18.35
N ARG A 25 -7.43 2.59 18.71
CA ARG A 25 -8.13 3.65 19.46
C ARG A 25 -8.83 4.71 18.60
N ASP A 26 -8.82 4.50 17.28
CA ASP A 26 -9.32 5.45 16.27
C ASP A 26 -8.55 6.79 16.20
N GLU A 27 -7.29 6.78 16.65
CA GLU A 27 -6.37 7.91 16.63
C GLU A 27 -5.60 7.98 15.29
N LEU A 28 -6.33 7.98 14.17
CA LEU A 28 -5.75 7.92 12.82
C LEU A 28 -4.82 9.11 12.51
N GLU A 29 -5.14 10.30 13.00
CA GLU A 29 -4.30 11.50 12.82
C GLU A 29 -2.93 11.32 13.49
N ALA A 30 -2.90 10.84 14.74
CA ALA A 30 -1.66 10.57 15.47
C ALA A 30 -0.85 9.45 14.80
N ALA A 31 -1.52 8.42 14.26
CA ALA A 31 -0.85 7.35 13.51
C ALA A 31 -0.14 7.89 12.26
N LEU A 32 -0.79 8.80 11.52
CA LEU A 32 -0.22 9.43 10.33
C LEU A 32 0.92 10.40 10.66
N GLU A 33 0.81 11.13 11.77
CA GLU A 33 1.89 11.98 12.27
C GLU A 33 3.14 11.15 12.59
N GLN A 34 3.00 10.07 13.36
CA GLN A 34 4.12 9.18 13.67
C GLN A 34 4.74 8.55 12.42
N LEU A 35 3.92 8.14 11.45
CA LEU A 35 4.38 7.66 10.15
C LEU A 35 5.22 8.71 9.42
N GLY A 36 4.71 9.94 9.32
CA GLY A 36 5.38 11.05 8.65
C GLY A 36 6.72 11.41 9.30
N THR A 37 6.76 11.55 10.63
CA THR A 37 7.98 11.89 11.37
C THR A 37 9.05 10.80 11.22
N ARG A 38 8.68 9.53 11.38
CA ARG A 38 9.66 8.43 11.36
C ARG A 38 10.20 8.15 9.97
N LEU A 39 9.37 8.33 8.93
CA LEU A 39 9.75 8.05 7.55
C LEU A 39 10.26 9.27 6.79
N GLN A 40 10.44 10.41 7.45
CA GLN A 40 10.94 11.62 6.80
C GLN A 40 12.27 11.35 6.07
N GLY A 41 12.31 11.59 4.76
CA GLY A 41 13.49 11.34 3.92
C GLY A 41 13.74 9.86 3.57
N ALA A 42 12.92 8.93 4.06
CA ALA A 42 13.01 7.51 3.70
C ALA A 42 12.37 7.23 2.32
N ARG A 43 12.79 6.16 1.65
CA ARG A 43 12.22 5.72 0.37
C ARG A 43 10.71 5.46 0.44
N LYS A 44 10.22 4.98 1.59
CA LYS A 44 8.80 4.74 1.86
C LYS A 44 8.02 5.98 2.33
N SER A 45 8.63 7.17 2.37
CA SER A 45 7.97 8.42 2.79
C SER A 45 6.77 8.82 1.91
N ASN A 46 6.83 8.53 0.61
CA ASN A 46 5.77 8.87 -0.33
C ASN A 46 4.44 8.20 0.01
N GLU A 47 4.48 6.99 0.56
CA GLU A 47 3.29 6.22 0.88
C GLU A 47 2.62 6.74 2.16
N ALA A 48 3.42 7.06 3.18
CA ALA A 48 2.95 7.80 4.35
C ALA A 48 2.31 9.15 3.95
N LEU A 49 2.94 9.89 3.04
CA LEU A 49 2.40 11.15 2.51
C LEU A 49 1.06 10.94 1.79
N GLN A 50 0.91 9.86 1.02
CA GLN A 50 -0.36 9.53 0.37
C GLN A 50 -1.48 9.26 1.37
N PHE A 51 -1.23 8.50 2.44
CA PHE A 51 -2.23 8.27 3.48
C PHE A 51 -2.65 9.57 4.16
N THR A 52 -1.69 10.45 4.47
CA THR A 52 -1.95 11.78 5.04
C THR A 52 -2.82 12.63 4.10
N GLY A 53 -2.49 12.68 2.80
CA GLY A 53 -3.29 13.39 1.81
C GLY A 53 -4.72 12.86 1.70
N ARG A 54 -4.89 11.53 1.66
CA ARG A 54 -6.22 10.89 1.63
C ARG A 54 -7.03 11.23 2.88
N PHE A 55 -6.41 11.23 4.05
CA PHE A 55 -7.09 11.57 5.30
C PHE A 55 -7.49 13.04 5.37
N HIS A 56 -6.64 13.97 4.93
CA HIS A 56 -6.99 15.39 4.85
C HIS A 56 -8.17 15.63 3.92
N ARG A 57 -8.15 15.02 2.73
CA ARG A 57 -9.26 15.09 1.79
C ARG A 57 -10.56 14.56 2.39
N LEU A 58 -10.52 13.39 3.04
CA LEU A 58 -11.68 12.83 3.74
C LEU A 58 -12.24 13.81 4.78
N ARG A 59 -11.37 14.44 5.60
CA ARG A 59 -11.81 15.44 6.58
C ARG A 59 -12.46 16.66 5.92
N GLU A 60 -11.91 17.11 4.80
CA GLU A 60 -12.49 18.21 4.03
C GLU A 60 -13.87 17.85 3.48
N GLU A 61 -14.02 16.68 2.85
CA GLU A 61 -15.28 16.18 2.30
C GLU A 61 -16.35 16.01 3.39
N ILE A 62 -15.98 15.52 4.58
CA ILE A 62 -16.89 15.45 5.74
C ILE A 62 -17.31 16.86 6.18
N ARG A 63 -16.36 17.79 6.34
CA ARG A 63 -16.62 19.15 6.81
C ARG A 63 -17.54 19.92 5.87
N LEU A 64 -17.39 19.71 4.57
CA LEU A 64 -18.21 20.33 3.53
C LEU A 64 -19.55 19.61 3.31
N GLY A 65 -19.79 18.48 3.97
CA GLY A 65 -21.01 17.67 3.79
C GLY A 65 -21.12 17.03 2.41
N LEU A 66 -19.99 16.76 1.75
CA LEU A 66 -19.94 16.22 0.38
C LEU A 66 -20.15 14.70 0.33
N ILE A 67 -19.97 14.01 1.46
CA ILE A 67 -20.09 12.56 1.58
C ILE A 67 -20.97 12.16 2.75
N SER A 68 -21.56 10.97 2.67
CA SER A 68 -22.37 10.43 3.76
C SER A 68 -21.49 9.94 4.93
N HIS A 69 -22.08 9.76 6.10
CA HIS A 69 -21.39 9.14 7.24
C HIS A 69 -20.94 7.70 6.95
N GLN A 70 -21.69 6.95 6.12
CA GLN A 70 -21.31 5.59 5.73
C GLN A 70 -20.07 5.61 4.84
N ASP A 71 -20.04 6.49 3.83
CA ASP A 71 -18.88 6.65 2.95
C ASP A 71 -17.65 7.14 3.71
N ALA A 72 -17.84 8.06 4.66
CA ALA A 72 -16.78 8.53 5.52
C ALA A 72 -16.17 7.41 6.37
N THR A 73 -17.03 6.55 6.93
CA THR A 73 -16.61 5.38 7.72
C THR A 73 -15.87 4.36 6.85
N LEU A 74 -16.41 4.06 5.67
CA LEU A 74 -15.78 3.14 4.72
C LEU A 74 -14.40 3.64 4.30
N THR A 75 -14.30 4.90 3.89
CA THR A 75 -13.04 5.51 3.44
C THR A 75 -12.02 5.55 4.57
N ARG A 76 -12.44 5.89 5.80
CA ARG A 76 -11.57 5.82 6.99
C ARG A 76 -11.03 4.41 7.20
N ASN A 77 -11.88 3.38 7.09
CA ASN A 77 -11.47 1.98 7.25
C ASN A 77 -10.50 1.53 6.16
N GLN A 78 -10.68 1.98 4.91
CA GLN A 78 -9.74 1.71 3.82
C GLN A 78 -8.37 2.34 4.07
N ILE A 79 -8.32 3.57 4.60
CA ILE A 79 -7.04 4.21 4.98
C ILE A 79 -6.36 3.39 6.09
N ARG A 80 -7.12 2.99 7.13
CA ARG A 80 -6.59 2.18 8.23
C ARG A 80 -6.03 0.84 7.75
N PHE A 81 -6.75 0.18 6.85
CA PHE A 81 -6.31 -1.08 6.26
C PHE A 81 -5.03 -0.92 5.45
N GLY A 82 -4.95 0.10 4.59
CA GLY A 82 -3.73 0.38 3.83
C GLY A 82 -2.52 0.69 4.72
N ILE A 83 -2.73 1.37 5.86
CA ILE A 83 -1.65 1.57 6.85
C ILE A 83 -1.20 0.23 7.44
N LEU A 84 -2.12 -0.68 7.76
CA LEU A 84 -1.76 -1.99 8.33
C LEU A 84 -0.96 -2.85 7.34
N GLU A 85 -1.34 -2.86 6.06
CA GLU A 85 -0.57 -3.53 5.00
C GLU A 85 0.82 -2.91 4.88
N PHE A 86 0.89 -1.58 4.87
CA PHE A 86 2.16 -0.87 4.81
C PHE A 86 3.10 -1.18 6.00
N LEU A 87 2.57 -1.26 7.22
CA LEU A 87 3.35 -1.69 8.40
C LEU A 87 3.85 -3.12 8.24
N GLN A 88 3.01 -4.02 7.72
CA GLN A 88 3.41 -5.41 7.45
C GLN A 88 4.54 -5.47 6.42
N GLU A 89 4.52 -4.65 5.38
CA GLU A 89 5.62 -4.59 4.41
C GLU A 89 6.91 -3.97 4.99
N ILE A 90 6.80 -3.07 5.96
CA ILE A 90 7.98 -2.56 6.67
C ILE A 90 8.59 -3.67 7.53
N GLU A 91 7.75 -4.44 8.20
CA GLU A 91 8.21 -5.54 9.05
C GLU A 91 8.72 -6.73 8.26
N ASN A 92 8.12 -6.99 7.10
CA ASN A 92 8.51 -8.05 6.21
C ASN A 92 8.69 -7.50 4.79
N PRO A 93 9.89 -6.99 4.45
CA PRO A 93 10.19 -6.50 3.12
C PRO A 93 10.03 -7.57 2.03
N GLU A 94 10.14 -8.85 2.38
CA GLU A 94 9.94 -9.99 1.48
C GLU A 94 8.46 -10.31 1.26
N ALA A 95 7.55 -9.86 2.15
CA ALA A 95 6.11 -10.00 1.93
C ALA A 95 5.60 -9.11 0.78
N ALA A 96 6.37 -8.11 0.37
CA ALA A 96 6.07 -7.28 -0.80
C ALA A 96 6.42 -7.97 -2.14
N GLN A 97 7.06 -9.15 -2.12
CA GLN A 97 7.12 -10.00 -3.30
C GLN A 97 5.71 -10.55 -3.54
N LEU A 98 5.08 -10.14 -4.64
CA LEU A 98 3.89 -10.82 -5.16
C LEU A 98 4.10 -12.34 -5.02
N PRO A 99 3.13 -13.09 -4.49
CA PRO A 99 3.25 -14.53 -4.39
C PRO A 99 3.73 -15.09 -5.73
N ILE A 100 4.79 -15.89 -5.72
CA ILE A 100 5.45 -16.40 -6.95
C ILE A 100 4.42 -17.05 -7.90
N TYR A 101 3.35 -17.63 -7.35
CA TYR A 101 2.25 -18.20 -8.12
C TYR A 101 1.38 -17.17 -8.87
N LEU A 102 1.24 -15.93 -8.38
CA LEU A 102 0.57 -14.83 -9.10
C LEU A 102 1.47 -14.26 -10.21
N ALA A 103 2.79 -14.23 -9.99
CA ALA A 103 3.73 -13.82 -11.04
C ALA A 103 3.70 -14.80 -12.23
N ASP A 104 3.64 -16.11 -11.95
CA ASP A 104 3.52 -17.13 -12.99
C ASP A 104 2.19 -17.03 -13.75
N GLU A 105 1.06 -16.78 -13.06
CA GLU A 105 -0.25 -16.58 -13.72
C GLU A 105 -0.27 -15.31 -14.58
N ILE A 106 0.29 -14.19 -14.10
CA ILE A 106 0.32 -12.93 -14.87
C ILE A 106 1.25 -13.04 -16.09
N ILE A 107 2.41 -13.71 -15.94
CA ILE A 107 3.37 -13.91 -17.04
C ILE A 107 2.81 -14.89 -18.08
N THR A 108 2.10 -15.95 -17.66
CA THR A 108 1.46 -16.89 -18.60
C THR A 108 0.24 -16.29 -19.30
N ASP A 109 -0.51 -15.39 -18.67
CA ASP A 109 -1.67 -14.76 -19.30
C ASP A 109 -1.26 -13.66 -20.31
N GLN A 110 -0.21 -12.89 -20.02
CA GLN A 110 0.33 -11.90 -20.97
C GLN A 110 0.91 -12.55 -22.24
N THR A 111 1.48 -13.75 -22.14
CA THR A 111 1.98 -14.48 -23.32
C THR A 111 0.86 -15.04 -24.19
N ARG A 112 -0.30 -15.41 -23.61
CA ARG A 112 -1.47 -15.86 -24.39
C ARG A 112 -2.09 -14.76 -25.23
N TRP A 113 -2.26 -13.57 -24.66
CA TRP A 113 -2.78 -12.41 -25.39
C TRP A 113 -1.85 -12.02 -26.53
N LEU A 114 -0.53 -11.93 -26.29
CA LEU A 114 0.44 -11.65 -27.35
C LEU A 114 0.43 -12.69 -28.48
N GLN A 115 0.32 -13.98 -28.15
CA GLN A 115 0.21 -15.05 -29.16
C GLN A 115 -1.12 -15.04 -29.91
N SER A 116 -2.20 -14.55 -29.30
CA SER A 116 -3.48 -14.36 -29.99
C SER A 116 -3.42 -13.19 -30.97
N LEU A 117 -2.83 -12.06 -30.55
CA LEU A 117 -2.63 -10.89 -31.40
C LEU A 117 -1.67 -11.19 -32.55
N GLN A 118 -0.55 -11.85 -32.30
CA GLN A 118 0.41 -12.19 -33.35
C GLN A 118 -0.21 -13.12 -34.40
N ARG A 119 -1.05 -14.08 -33.98
CA ARG A 119 -1.81 -14.94 -34.91
C ARG A 119 -2.87 -14.17 -35.70
N GLU A 120 -3.52 -13.19 -35.08
CA GLU A 120 -4.54 -12.37 -35.74
C GLU A 120 -3.90 -11.40 -36.77
N VAL A 121 -2.79 -10.76 -36.42
CA VAL A 121 -2.03 -9.89 -37.33
C VAL A 121 -1.50 -10.68 -38.54
N LEU A 122 -0.97 -11.90 -38.32
CA LEU A 122 -0.51 -12.78 -39.40
C LEU A 122 -1.66 -13.26 -40.31
N LYS A 123 -2.88 -13.43 -39.78
CA LYS A 123 -4.06 -13.79 -40.58
C LYS A 123 -4.59 -12.62 -41.40
N GLN A 124 -4.43 -11.39 -40.92
CA GLN A 124 -4.89 -10.18 -41.61
C GLN A 124 -3.91 -9.69 -42.69
N GLY A 125 -2.76 -10.37 -42.88
CA GLY A 125 -1.84 -10.10 -43.99
C GLY A 125 -1.16 -8.73 -43.91
N VAL A 126 -1.07 -8.15 -42.71
CA VAL A 126 -0.32 -6.91 -42.48
C VAL A 126 1.14 -7.29 -42.24
N PRO A 127 2.10 -6.79 -43.05
CA PRO A 127 3.53 -7.10 -42.89
C PRO A 127 4.12 -6.53 -41.59
#